data_AF-A0A4Q1ZQR0-F1
#
_entry.id   AF-A0A4Q1ZQR0-F1
#
_cell.length_a   1.000
_cell.length_b   1.000
_cell.length_c   1.000
_cell.angle_alpha   90.00
_cell.angle_beta   90.00
_cell.angle_gamma   90.00
#
_symmetry.space_group_name_H-M   'P 1'
#
loop_
_entity.id
_entity.type
_entity.pdbx_description
1 polymer ?
#
loop_
_entity_poly.entity_id
_entity_poly.type
_entity_poly.pdbx_seq_one_letter_code
_entity_poly.pdbx_strand_id
1 'polypeptide(L)'
;VGELLQQKYDIAVTNPPYMGSSGFNSTLSTFAKKNYKNSKSDLFAMFIERWNHALNFDGYNSMVTMQSWMFLSSYESMRKNIISKLTITNLMHMENMVMGIAFGTAVTIFKKNYLKGFKGTYHQIKFKDISQKDSPKSLPITGNRFNQISQDEFTKIPGQPISYWVSENLIHLFQKETIADYG
;
A
#
# COMPACT_ATOMS: atom_id res chain seq x y z
N VAL A 1 -18.61 -14.97 14.49
CA VAL A 1 -17.84 -13.81 13.96
C VAL A 1 -16.67 -13.44 14.88
N GLY A 2 -16.88 -13.24 16.19
CA GLY A 2 -15.80 -12.86 17.11
C GLY A 2 -14.64 -13.86 17.21
N GLU A 3 -14.91 -15.15 17.10
CA GLU A 3 -13.87 -16.21 17.14
C GLU A 3 -12.98 -16.21 15.89
N LEU A 4 -13.57 -16.06 14.70
CA LEU A 4 -12.82 -15.87 13.44
C LEU A 4 -11.93 -14.62 13.52
N LEU A 5 -12.41 -13.54 14.13
CA LEU A 5 -11.61 -12.33 14.34
C LEU A 5 -10.57 -12.45 15.46
N GLN A 6 -10.36 -13.61 16.08
CA GLN A 6 -9.32 -13.81 17.10
C GLN A 6 -8.22 -14.79 16.65
N GLN A 7 -8.48 -15.58 15.61
CA GLN A 7 -7.55 -16.59 15.10
C GLN A 7 -6.38 -15.98 14.33
N LYS A 8 -5.33 -16.80 14.15
CA LYS A 8 -4.24 -16.53 13.20
C LYS A 8 -4.47 -17.25 11.88
N TYR A 9 -3.95 -16.68 10.80
CA TYR A 9 -4.17 -17.15 9.43
C TYR A 9 -2.86 -17.27 8.65
N ASP A 10 -2.72 -18.28 7.80
CA ASP A 10 -1.60 -18.33 6.85
C ASP A 10 -1.83 -17.40 5.66
N ILE A 11 -3.09 -17.22 5.25
CA ILE A 11 -3.49 -16.38 4.13
C ILE A 11 -4.72 -15.56 4.51
N ALA A 12 -4.68 -14.26 4.26
CA ALA A 12 -5.83 -13.36 4.30
C ALA A 12 -6.02 -12.72 2.91
N VAL A 13 -7.25 -12.72 2.39
CA VAL A 13 -7.59 -12.05 1.12
C VAL A 13 -8.88 -11.27 1.31
N THR A 14 -8.89 -9.97 0.99
CA THR A 14 -10.10 -9.14 1.18
C THR A 14 -10.11 -7.89 0.31
N ASN A 15 -11.32 -7.43 -0.03
CA ASN A 15 -11.57 -6.08 -0.52
C ASN A 15 -12.28 -5.29 0.59
N PRO A 16 -11.54 -4.64 1.51
CA PRO A 16 -12.14 -3.97 2.66
C PRO A 16 -13.01 -2.77 2.25
N PRO A 17 -13.95 -2.34 3.12
CA PRO A 17 -14.73 -1.14 2.86
C PRO A 17 -13.85 0.12 2.79
N TYR A 18 -14.22 1.04 1.91
CA TYR A 18 -13.51 2.32 1.74
C TYR A 18 -14.31 3.44 2.39
N MET A 19 -13.81 3.95 3.51
CA MET A 19 -14.47 5.02 4.25
C MET A 19 -13.42 5.79 5.03
N GLY A 20 -13.19 7.02 4.60
CA GLY A 20 -12.32 7.94 5.33
C GLY A 20 -12.90 8.29 6.69
N SER A 21 -12.05 8.75 7.61
CA SER A 21 -12.42 9.03 9.00
C SER A 21 -13.54 10.07 9.17
N SER A 22 -13.80 10.90 8.16
CA SER A 22 -14.93 11.84 8.15
C SER A 22 -16.29 11.14 8.12
N GLY A 23 -16.36 9.91 7.61
CA GLY A 23 -17.57 9.07 7.63
C GLY A 23 -17.77 8.29 8.93
N PHE A 24 -16.83 8.37 9.88
CA PHE A 24 -16.91 7.59 11.12
C PHE A 24 -17.89 8.24 12.09
N ASN A 25 -18.82 7.44 12.64
CA ASN A 25 -19.57 7.85 13.81
C ASN A 25 -18.66 7.94 15.06
N SER A 26 -19.18 8.49 16.16
CA SER A 26 -18.42 8.72 17.39
C SER A 26 -17.81 7.43 17.97
N THR A 27 -18.53 6.31 17.88
CA THR A 27 -18.07 5.01 18.37
C THR A 27 -16.88 4.51 17.56
N LEU A 28 -16.99 4.48 16.23
CA LEU A 28 -15.92 4.04 15.34
C LEU A 28 -14.71 4.97 15.39
N SER A 29 -14.92 6.29 15.47
CA SER A 29 -13.85 7.27 15.62
C SER A 29 -13.04 7.03 16.90
N THR A 30 -13.73 6.80 18.02
CA THR A 30 -13.10 6.48 19.31
C THR A 30 -12.33 5.16 19.25
N PHE A 31 -12.94 4.13 18.67
CA PHE A 31 -12.32 2.82 18.49
C PHE A 31 -11.06 2.90 17.60
N ALA A 32 -11.11 3.61 16.47
CA ALA A 32 -9.99 3.79 15.55
C ALA A 32 -8.83 4.54 16.23
N LYS A 33 -9.11 5.65 16.94
CA LYS A 33 -8.09 6.41 17.66
C LYS A 33 -7.41 5.60 18.77
N LYS A 34 -8.17 4.75 19.47
CA LYS A 34 -7.66 3.90 20.55
C LYS A 34 -6.81 2.74 20.03
N ASN A 35 -7.27 2.04 19.00
CA ASN A 35 -6.71 0.73 18.61
C ASN A 35 -5.85 0.77 17.34
N TYR A 36 -6.02 1.77 16.47
CA TYR A 36 -5.40 1.82 15.13
C TYR A 36 -4.66 3.15 14.91
N LYS A 37 -3.78 3.52 15.83
CA LYS A 37 -3.14 4.85 15.85
C LYS A 37 -2.47 5.25 14.53
N ASN A 38 -1.91 4.27 13.80
CA ASN A 38 -1.18 4.46 12.55
C ASN A 38 -2.06 4.41 11.30
N SER A 39 -3.27 3.85 11.39
CA SER A 39 -4.14 3.55 10.24
C SER A 39 -5.57 4.09 10.38
N LYS A 40 -5.88 4.81 11.46
CA LYS A 40 -7.20 5.40 11.80
C LYS A 40 -7.80 6.35 10.76
N SER A 41 -7.07 6.73 9.73
CA SER A 41 -7.51 7.68 8.70
C SER A 41 -8.53 7.08 7.73
N ASP A 42 -8.56 5.76 7.56
CA ASP A 42 -9.53 5.06 6.71
C ASP A 42 -9.76 3.62 7.18
N LEU A 43 -10.97 3.08 6.95
CA LEU A 43 -11.26 1.67 7.23
C LEU A 43 -10.35 0.72 6.45
N PHE A 44 -10.07 0.96 5.16
CA PHE A 44 -9.22 0.03 4.42
C PHE A 44 -7.82 -0.05 5.05
N ALA A 45 -7.31 1.06 5.57
CA ALA A 45 -6.01 1.14 6.22
C ALA A 45 -6.03 0.37 7.55
N MET A 46 -7.09 0.52 8.35
CA MET A 46 -7.30 -0.28 9.56
C MET A 46 -7.34 -1.78 9.25
N PHE A 47 -7.94 -2.17 8.12
CA PHE A 47 -7.96 -3.56 7.67
C PHE A 47 -6.57 -4.07 7.30
N ILE A 48 -5.76 -3.29 6.56
CA ILE A 48 -4.35 -3.65 6.27
C ILE A 48 -3.63 -3.98 7.57
N GLU A 49 -3.69 -3.08 8.57
CA GLU A 49 -3.03 -3.29 9.87
C GLU A 49 -3.59 -4.52 10.60
N ARG A 50 -4.92 -4.65 10.66
CA ARG A 50 -5.59 -5.76 11.36
C ARG A 50 -5.23 -7.12 10.79
N TRP A 51 -5.23 -7.29 9.48
CA TRP A 51 -4.99 -8.60 8.87
C TRP A 51 -3.50 -8.95 8.87
N ASN A 52 -2.60 -8.00 8.65
CA ASN A 52 -1.17 -8.22 8.87
C ASN A 52 -0.87 -8.65 10.32
N HIS A 53 -1.57 -8.09 11.32
CA HIS A 53 -1.43 -8.54 12.70
C HIS A 53 -1.91 -9.99 12.92
N ALA A 54 -2.96 -10.42 12.23
CA ALA A 54 -3.52 -11.77 12.37
C ALA A 54 -2.85 -12.84 11.50
N LEU A 55 -1.87 -12.55 10.68
CA LEU A 55 -1.17 -13.62 9.98
C LEU A 55 -0.28 -14.45 10.92
N ASN A 56 -0.03 -15.71 10.59
CA ASN A 56 1.12 -16.48 11.08
C ASN A 56 2.43 -15.89 10.53
N PHE A 57 3.57 -16.22 11.16
CA PHE A 57 4.87 -15.90 10.58
C PHE A 57 4.96 -16.45 9.16
N ASP A 58 5.56 -15.69 8.24
CA ASP A 58 5.64 -16.03 6.82
C ASP A 58 4.31 -16.12 6.04
N GLY A 59 3.17 -15.90 6.68
CA GLY A 59 1.86 -15.83 6.02
C GLY A 59 1.70 -14.63 5.07
N TYR A 60 0.62 -14.61 4.30
CA TYR A 60 0.36 -13.65 3.24
C TYR A 60 -0.96 -12.91 3.41
N ASN A 61 -0.97 -11.61 3.14
CA ASN A 61 -2.17 -10.78 3.11
C ASN A 61 -2.28 -10.10 1.75
N SER A 62 -3.37 -10.35 1.02
CA SER A 62 -3.67 -9.72 -0.27
C SER A 62 -4.92 -8.85 -0.16
N MET A 63 -4.80 -7.57 -0.50
CA MET A 63 -5.93 -6.64 -0.41
C MET A 63 -6.06 -5.72 -1.61
N VAL A 64 -7.31 -5.45 -1.99
CA VAL A 64 -7.66 -4.36 -2.91
C VAL A 64 -8.03 -3.13 -2.08
N THR A 65 -7.19 -2.09 -2.10
CA THR A 65 -7.39 -0.87 -1.31
C THR A 65 -7.30 0.38 -2.16
N MET A 66 -7.68 1.55 -1.65
CA MET A 66 -7.36 2.81 -2.33
C MET A 66 -5.84 3.01 -2.42
N GLN A 67 -5.32 3.53 -3.52
CA GLN A 67 -3.87 3.77 -3.71
C GLN A 67 -3.32 4.88 -2.81
N SER A 68 -4.18 5.67 -2.17
CA SER A 68 -3.81 6.85 -1.38
C SER A 68 -2.81 6.54 -0.26
N TRP A 69 -2.86 5.33 0.32
CA TRP A 69 -1.91 4.92 1.35
C TRP A 69 -0.47 4.87 0.87
N MET A 70 -0.24 4.71 -0.44
CA MET A 70 1.11 4.69 -1.02
C MET A 70 1.80 6.06 -0.91
N PHE A 71 1.05 7.16 -0.76
CA PHE A 71 1.58 8.52 -0.93
C PHE A 71 1.23 9.50 0.19
N LEU A 72 -0.02 9.54 0.66
CA LEU A 72 -0.47 10.64 1.53
C LEU A 72 0.18 10.58 2.92
N SER A 73 0.50 11.73 3.49
CA SER A 73 1.15 11.86 4.81
C SER A 73 0.31 11.26 5.95
N SER A 74 -1.03 11.28 5.83
CA SER A 74 -1.94 10.65 6.80
C SER A 74 -1.69 9.15 6.99
N TYR A 75 -1.08 8.48 6.01
CA TYR A 75 -0.73 7.05 6.04
C TYR A 75 0.76 6.78 6.25
N GLU A 76 1.58 7.81 6.48
CA GLU A 76 3.04 7.68 6.57
C GLU A 76 3.47 6.72 7.68
N SER A 77 2.90 6.85 8.88
CA SER A 77 3.22 5.96 10.01
C SER A 77 2.88 4.49 9.71
N MET A 78 1.76 4.23 9.02
CA MET A 78 1.41 2.89 8.57
C MET A 78 2.40 2.39 7.50
N ARG A 79 2.74 3.20 6.49
CA ARG A 79 3.73 2.84 5.46
C ARG A 79 5.08 2.48 6.06
N LYS A 80 5.62 3.31 6.97
CA LYS A 80 6.88 3.05 7.66
C LYS A 80 6.85 1.72 8.42
N ASN A 81 5.72 1.40 9.07
CA ASN A 81 5.54 0.13 9.76
C ASN A 81 5.53 -1.06 8.79
N ILE A 82 4.82 -0.95 7.66
CA ILE A 82 4.80 -1.95 6.60
C ILE A 82 6.22 -2.20 6.07
N ILE A 83 6.93 -1.13 5.68
CA ILE A 83 8.27 -1.21 5.07
C ILE A 83 9.30 -1.83 6.03
N SER A 84 9.16 -1.61 7.34
CA SER A 84 10.12 -2.11 8.34
C SER A 84 9.84 -3.52 8.86
N LYS A 85 8.62 -4.05 8.67
CA LYS A 85 8.21 -5.32 9.31
C LYS A 85 7.68 -6.38 8.36
N LEU A 86 7.26 -5.99 7.16
CA LEU A 86 6.65 -6.86 6.17
C LEU A 86 7.47 -6.80 4.88
N THR A 87 7.21 -7.73 3.97
CA THR A 87 7.70 -7.66 2.59
C THR A 87 6.54 -7.48 1.64
N ILE A 88 6.58 -6.42 0.83
CA ILE A 88 5.69 -6.24 -0.31
C ILE A 88 6.22 -7.11 -1.44
N THR A 89 5.53 -8.21 -1.69
CA THR A 89 5.92 -9.16 -2.75
C THR A 89 5.41 -8.71 -4.11
N ASN A 90 4.18 -8.22 -4.15
CA ASN A 90 3.53 -7.73 -5.35
C ASN A 90 2.68 -6.50 -5.02
N LEU A 91 2.66 -5.53 -5.93
CA LEU A 91 1.73 -4.41 -5.90
C LEU A 91 1.27 -4.08 -7.32
N MET A 92 -0.03 -4.23 -7.56
CA MET A 92 -0.68 -3.76 -8.78
C MET A 92 -1.34 -2.41 -8.50
N HIS A 93 -0.75 -1.35 -9.04
CA HIS A 93 -1.20 0.04 -8.93
C HIS A 93 -2.12 0.36 -10.11
N MET A 94 -3.42 0.47 -9.84
CA MET A 94 -4.45 0.70 -10.83
C MET A 94 -4.96 2.14 -10.69
N GLU A 95 -4.73 2.97 -11.71
CA GLU A 95 -5.18 4.37 -11.69
C GLU A 95 -6.72 4.48 -11.70
N ASN A 96 -7.22 5.71 -11.57
CA ASN A 96 -8.65 6.00 -11.63
C ASN A 96 -9.31 5.35 -12.86
N MET A 97 -10.54 4.90 -12.70
CA MET A 97 -11.38 4.26 -13.72
C MET A 97 -10.91 2.89 -14.21
N VAL A 98 -9.74 2.37 -13.81
CA VAL A 98 -9.31 1.01 -14.17
C VAL A 98 -10.28 -0.05 -13.65
N MET A 99 -10.85 0.14 -12.45
CA MET A 99 -11.90 -0.70 -11.89
C MET A 99 -13.31 -0.10 -12.08
N GLY A 100 -13.50 0.85 -13.00
CA GLY A 100 -14.77 1.55 -13.21
C GLY A 100 -15.17 2.53 -12.09
N ILE A 101 -14.26 2.84 -11.17
CA ILE A 101 -14.47 3.75 -10.03
C ILE A 101 -13.57 4.98 -10.11
N ALA A 102 -14.04 6.11 -9.59
CA ALA A 102 -13.42 7.43 -9.78
C ALA A 102 -12.09 7.65 -9.03
N PHE A 103 -11.61 6.67 -8.28
CA PHE A 103 -10.35 6.73 -7.53
C PHE A 103 -9.47 5.53 -7.85
N GLY A 104 -8.16 5.73 -7.75
CA GLY A 104 -7.19 4.67 -7.99
C GLY A 104 -7.09 3.69 -6.83
N THR A 105 -6.71 2.47 -7.16
CA THR A 105 -6.64 1.32 -6.26
C THR A 105 -5.27 0.66 -6.32
N ALA A 106 -4.95 -0.08 -5.28
CA ALA A 106 -3.76 -0.89 -5.19
C ALA A 106 -4.16 -2.31 -4.75
N VAL A 107 -3.80 -3.32 -5.54
CA VAL A 107 -3.83 -4.71 -5.08
C VAL A 107 -2.44 -5.03 -4.54
N THR A 108 -2.32 -5.24 -3.23
CA THR A 108 -1.01 -5.45 -2.60
C THR A 108 -0.95 -6.78 -1.89
N ILE A 109 0.13 -7.53 -2.11
CA ILE A 109 0.44 -8.77 -1.40
C ILE A 109 1.59 -8.52 -0.43
N PHE A 110 1.26 -8.57 0.86
CA PHE A 110 2.22 -8.49 1.97
C PHE A 110 2.57 -9.90 2.46
N LYS A 111 3.85 -10.14 2.74
CA LYS A 111 4.34 -11.29 3.50
C LYS A 111 4.66 -10.86 4.93
N LYS A 112 4.24 -11.64 5.93
CA LYS A 112 4.53 -11.39 7.36
C LYS A 112 5.92 -11.85 7.76
N ASN A 113 6.89 -11.23 7.14
CA ASN A 113 8.31 -11.29 7.46
C ASN A 113 9.01 -10.23 6.62
N TYR A 114 9.95 -9.48 7.20
CA TYR A 114 10.77 -8.55 6.44
C TYR A 114 11.98 -9.28 5.87
N LEU A 115 12.08 -9.27 4.55
CA LEU A 115 13.18 -9.83 3.78
C LEU A 115 13.99 -8.69 3.17
N LYS A 116 15.14 -8.38 3.79
CA LYS A 116 16.05 -7.34 3.32
C LYS A 116 16.52 -7.60 1.89
N GLY A 117 16.46 -6.58 1.04
CA GLY A 117 16.87 -6.67 -0.37
C GLY A 117 15.91 -7.46 -1.27
N PHE A 118 14.78 -7.96 -0.75
CA PHE A 118 13.80 -8.67 -1.57
C PHE A 118 13.24 -7.77 -2.66
N LYS A 119 13.35 -8.19 -3.92
CA LYS A 119 12.81 -7.45 -5.06
C LYS A 119 11.33 -7.76 -5.27
N GLY A 120 10.46 -6.89 -4.75
CA GLY A 120 9.03 -6.92 -5.02
C GLY A 120 8.72 -6.56 -6.46
N THR A 121 7.59 -7.05 -6.98
CA THR A 121 7.10 -6.70 -8.32
C THR A 121 6.02 -5.63 -8.23
N TYR A 122 6.26 -4.49 -8.86
CA TYR A 122 5.34 -3.35 -8.87
C TYR A 122 4.89 -3.08 -10.30
N HIS A 123 3.58 -3.00 -10.50
CA HIS A 123 3.00 -2.93 -11.83
C HIS A 123 1.90 -1.88 -11.89
N GLN A 124 2.06 -0.89 -12.77
CA GLN A 124 1.08 0.15 -13.01
C GLN A 124 0.16 -0.18 -14.19
N ILE A 125 -1.15 -0.07 -13.97
CA ILE A 125 -2.17 -0.12 -15.02
C ILE A 125 -2.90 1.22 -15.04
N LYS A 126 -3.02 1.82 -16.22
CA LYS A 126 -3.79 3.05 -16.46
C LYS A 126 -5.05 2.71 -17.22
N PHE A 127 -6.05 3.60 -17.15
CA PHE A 127 -7.32 3.41 -17.87
C PHE A 127 -7.12 3.17 -19.38
N LYS A 128 -6.16 3.87 -20.01
CA LYS A 128 -5.84 3.69 -21.44
C LYS A 128 -5.38 2.27 -21.82
N ASP A 129 -4.88 1.51 -20.84
CA ASP A 129 -4.42 0.14 -21.05
C ASP A 129 -5.58 -0.87 -21.01
N ILE A 130 -6.77 -0.45 -20.60
CA ILE A 130 -7.97 -1.29 -20.55
C ILE A 130 -8.59 -1.39 -21.95
N SER A 131 -8.94 -2.61 -22.33
CA SER A 131 -9.62 -2.94 -23.59
C SER A 131 -11.14 -2.75 -23.47
N GLN A 132 -11.86 -2.92 -24.57
CA GLN A 132 -13.33 -2.88 -24.57
C GLN A 132 -13.97 -4.04 -23.79
N LYS A 133 -13.20 -5.05 -23.37
CA LYS A 133 -13.65 -6.20 -22.57
C LYS A 133 -13.34 -6.06 -21.07
N ASP A 134 -13.11 -4.84 -20.60
CA ASP A 134 -12.75 -4.52 -19.21
C ASP A 134 -11.51 -5.27 -18.67
N SER A 135 -10.60 -5.63 -19.57
CA SER A 135 -9.34 -6.29 -19.25
C SER A 135 -8.15 -5.52 -19.82
N PRO A 136 -6.96 -5.58 -19.18
CA PRO A 136 -5.75 -5.01 -19.76
C PRO A 136 -5.45 -5.58 -21.15
N LYS A 137 -5.03 -4.71 -22.09
CA LYS A 137 -4.66 -5.08 -23.46
C LYS A 137 -3.40 -5.95 -23.51
N SER A 138 -2.50 -5.79 -22.54
CA SER A 138 -1.30 -6.60 -22.36
C SER A 138 -0.88 -6.62 -20.89
N LEU A 139 -0.21 -7.68 -20.45
CA LEU A 139 0.44 -7.80 -19.14
C LEU A 139 1.73 -8.63 -19.32
N PRO A 140 2.90 -8.18 -18.81
CA PRO A 140 3.14 -6.90 -18.16
C PRO A 140 3.08 -5.71 -19.12
N ILE A 141 2.75 -4.55 -18.57
CA ILE A 141 2.77 -3.29 -19.30
C ILE A 141 4.22 -2.82 -19.44
N THR A 142 4.65 -2.57 -20.67
CA THR A 142 6.03 -2.19 -20.98
C THR A 142 6.41 -0.78 -20.50
N GLY A 143 7.72 -0.52 -20.45
CA GLY A 143 8.30 0.76 -20.03
C GLY A 143 8.46 0.87 -18.51
N ASN A 144 8.46 2.09 -17.97
CA ASN A 144 8.62 2.36 -16.54
C ASN A 144 7.33 2.13 -15.71
N ARG A 145 6.60 1.06 -16.06
CA ARG A 145 5.34 0.66 -15.41
C ARG A 145 5.39 -0.75 -14.85
N PHE A 146 6.47 -1.47 -15.07
CA PHE A 146 6.74 -2.78 -14.49
C PHE A 146 8.16 -2.76 -13.90
N ASN A 147 8.27 -2.81 -12.58
CA ASN A 147 9.52 -2.63 -11.86
C ASN A 147 9.72 -3.77 -10.86
N GLN A 148 10.97 -4.27 -10.79
CA GLN A 148 11.39 -5.26 -9.80
C GLN A 148 12.49 -4.66 -8.92
N ILE A 149 12.09 -4.03 -7.81
CA ILE A 149 12.98 -3.28 -6.93
C ILE A 149 12.78 -3.69 -5.47
N SER A 150 13.77 -3.43 -4.62
CA SER A 150 13.60 -3.62 -3.18
C SER A 150 12.74 -2.51 -2.59
N GLN A 151 11.84 -2.86 -1.66
CA GLN A 151 11.11 -1.85 -0.88
C GLN A 151 12.03 -0.98 0.00
N ASP A 152 13.27 -1.44 0.24
CA ASP A 152 14.28 -0.68 0.96
C ASP A 152 14.61 0.64 0.24
N GLU A 153 14.44 0.68 -1.08
CA GLU A 153 14.61 1.89 -1.89
C GLU A 153 13.64 3.00 -1.47
N PHE A 154 12.43 2.66 -1.00
CA PHE A 154 11.45 3.64 -0.54
C PHE A 154 11.90 4.37 0.72
N THR A 155 12.86 3.83 1.48
CA THR A 155 13.40 4.50 2.67
C THR A 155 14.26 5.71 2.33
N LYS A 156 14.74 5.82 1.09
CA LYS A 156 15.60 6.89 0.60
C LYS A 156 14.84 8.20 0.30
N ILE A 157 13.51 8.17 0.30
CA ILE A 157 12.67 9.34 0.06
C ILE A 157 11.93 9.70 1.35
N PRO A 158 11.98 10.97 1.81
CA PRO A 158 11.22 11.44 2.96
C PRO A 158 9.72 11.09 2.86
N GLY A 159 9.13 10.67 3.97
CA GLY A 159 7.74 10.19 4.01
C GLY A 159 7.53 8.76 3.45
N GLN A 160 8.59 8.13 2.94
CA GLN A 160 8.65 6.76 2.42
C GLN A 160 7.47 6.38 1.50
N PRO A 161 7.21 7.14 0.42
CA PRO A 161 6.17 6.77 -0.54
C PRO A 161 6.56 5.50 -1.31
N ILE A 162 5.57 4.65 -1.65
CA ILE A 162 5.78 3.46 -2.49
C ILE A 162 5.94 3.91 -3.95
N SER A 163 7.14 4.35 -4.28
CA SER A 163 7.48 5.17 -5.45
C SER A 163 8.39 4.42 -6.43
N TYR A 164 7.95 3.22 -6.82
CA TYR A 164 8.76 2.24 -7.54
C TYR A 164 9.21 2.64 -8.95
N TRP A 165 8.61 3.69 -9.52
CA TRP A 165 8.94 4.22 -10.85
C TRP A 165 10.00 5.33 -10.80
N VAL A 166 10.38 5.78 -9.60
CA VAL A 166 11.30 6.90 -9.44
C VAL A 166 12.72 6.48 -9.83
N SER A 167 13.39 7.32 -10.63
CA SER A 167 14.77 7.08 -11.06
C SER A 167 15.78 7.36 -9.95
N GLU A 168 16.95 6.71 -10.02
CA GLU A 168 18.05 6.94 -9.08
C GLU A 168 18.46 8.41 -9.01
N ASN A 169 18.49 9.13 -10.13
CA ASN A 169 18.78 10.56 -10.17
C ASN A 169 17.82 11.38 -9.29
N LEU A 170 16.52 11.06 -9.31
CA LEU A 170 15.55 11.75 -8.47
C LEU A 170 15.69 11.35 -7.00
N ILE A 171 15.99 10.07 -6.70
CA ILE A 171 16.30 9.61 -5.34
C ILE A 171 17.49 10.38 -4.75
N HIS A 172 18.56 10.57 -5.54
CA HIS A 172 19.75 11.29 -5.10
C HIS A 172 19.48 12.76 -4.76
N LEU A 173 18.46 13.40 -5.36
CA LEU A 173 18.07 14.76 -4.99
C LEU A 173 17.51 14.83 -3.57
N PHE A 174 16.86 13.78 -3.07
CA PHE A 174 16.36 13.72 -1.69
C PHE A 174 17.44 13.41 -0.65
N GLN A 175 18.62 12.99 -1.09
CA GLN A 175 19.77 12.71 -0.22
C GLN A 175 20.69 13.94 -0.04
N LYS A 176 20.44 14.99 -0.81
CA LYS A 176 21.15 16.27 -0.71
C LYS A 176 20.42 17.20 0.26
N GLU A 177 21.09 18.29 0.62
CA GLU A 177 20.51 19.38 1.39
C GLU A 177 19.19 19.85 0.77
N THR A 178 18.18 19.95 1.62
CA THR A 178 16.84 20.41 1.27
C THR A 178 16.83 21.93 1.17
N ILE A 179 15.82 22.51 0.50
CA ILE A 179 15.65 23.96 0.44
C ILE A 179 15.54 24.59 1.84
N ALA A 180 15.03 23.85 2.83
CA ALA A 180 14.96 24.29 4.22
C ALA A 180 16.34 24.38 4.91
N ASP A 181 17.37 23.70 4.37
CA ASP A 181 18.74 23.82 4.87
C ASP A 181 19.42 25.12 4.38
N TYR A 182 18.79 25.82 3.43
CA TYR A 182 19.24 27.11 2.88
C TYR A 182 18.42 28.32 3.38
N GLY A 183 17.57 28.14 4.40
CA GLY A 183 16.73 29.22 4.96
C GLY A 183 16.16 28.94 6.34
#